data_AF-A0A2W6AXQ9-F1
#
_entry.id   AF-A0A2W6AXQ9-F1
#
_cell.length_a   1.000
_cell.length_b   1.000
_cell.length_c   1.000
_cell.angle_alpha   90.00
_cell.angle_beta   90.00
_cell.angle_gamma   90.00
#
_symmetry.space_group_name_H-M   'P 1'
#
loop_
_entity.id
_entity.type
_entity.pdbx_description
1 polymer ?
#
loop_
_entity_poly.entity_id
_entity_poly.type
_entity_poly.pdbx_seq_one_letter_code
_entity_poly.pdbx_strand_id
1 'polypeptide(L)' 'MIFSTKAEYGVRVMVELARRTGEDPVSLTEIADSDGLPLAYLEHLA' A
#
# COMPACT_ATOMS: atom_id res chain seq x y z
N MET A 1 -6.74 1.40 21.70
CA MET A 1 -7.41 1.08 20.43
C MET A 1 -6.52 0.08 19.70
N ILE A 2 -7.05 -1.05 19.23
CA ILE A 2 -6.25 -2.05 18.48
C ILE A 2 -6.43 -1.76 16.99
N PHE A 3 -5.32 -1.47 16.30
CA PHE A 3 -5.27 -1.48 14.84
C PHE A 3 -4.75 -2.84 14.37
N SER A 4 -5.44 -3.46 13.42
CA SER A 4 -4.91 -4.66 12.76
C SER A 4 -3.86 -4.26 11.74
N THR A 5 -2.93 -5.16 11.45
CA THR A 5 -1.94 -5.00 10.37
C THR A 5 -2.63 -4.69 9.04
N LYS A 6 -3.83 -5.27 8.80
CA LYS A 6 -4.64 -4.99 7.61
C LYS A 6 -5.15 -3.55 7.56
N ALA A 7 -5.64 -3.03 8.67
CA ALA A 7 -6.10 -1.65 8.73
C ALA A 7 -4.91 -0.67 8.57
N GLU A 8 -3.80 -0.92 9.25
CA GLU A 8 -2.59 -0.10 9.13
C GLU A 8 -2.05 -0.09 7.70
N TYR A 9 -1.83 -1.26 7.10
CA TYR A 9 -1.21 -1.35 5.78
C TYR A 9 -2.18 -0.91 4.68
N GLY A 10 -3.49 -1.17 4.83
CA GLY A 10 -4.50 -0.65 3.91
C GLY A 10 -4.49 0.88 3.86
N VAL A 11 -4.41 1.56 5.00
CA VAL A 11 -4.33 3.04 5.03
C VAL A 11 -3.06 3.54 4.35
N ARG A 12 -1.92 2.90 4.60
CA ARG A 12 -0.64 3.26 3.98
C ARG A 12 -0.69 3.17 2.45
N VAL A 13 -1.21 2.05 1.92
CA VAL A 13 -1.46 1.87 0.47
C VAL A 13 -2.36 2.98 -0.07
N MET A 14 -3.47 3.29 0.61
CA MET A 14 -4.40 4.33 0.15
C MET A 14 -3.76 5.72 0.14
N VAL A 15 -2.89 6.04 1.11
CA VAL A 15 -2.14 7.31 1.13
C VAL A 15 -1.15 7.37 -0.03
N GLU A 16 -0.45 6.29 -0.32
CA GLU A 16 0.50 6.24 -1.42
C GLU A 16 -0.17 6.40 -2.78
N LEU A 17 -1.32 5.73 -2.99
CA LEU A 17 -2.13 5.92 -4.19
C LEU A 17 -2.65 7.35 -4.31
N ALA A 18 -3.06 7.97 -3.20
CA ALA A 18 -3.52 9.35 -3.20
C ALA A 18 -2.41 10.34 -3.58
N ARG A 19 -1.14 10.09 -3.22
CA ARG A 19 0.00 10.91 -3.63
C ARG A 19 0.25 10.91 -5.13
N ARG A 20 -0.06 9.79 -5.81
CA ARG A 20 0.11 9.58 -7.25
C ARG A 20 -1.18 9.85 -8.06
N THR A 21 -2.14 10.59 -7.49
CA THR A 21 -3.42 10.84 -8.16
C THR A 21 -3.20 11.54 -9.51
N GLY A 22 -3.71 10.94 -10.59
CA GLY A 22 -3.58 11.47 -11.95
C GLY A 22 -2.36 10.98 -12.72
N GLU A 23 -1.55 10.11 -12.13
CA GLU A 23 -0.45 9.40 -12.81
C GLU A 23 -0.93 8.06 -13.39
N ASP A 24 -0.03 7.38 -14.10
CA ASP A 24 -0.26 6.02 -14.60
C ASP A 24 -0.44 5.01 -13.44
N PRO A 25 -1.08 3.85 -13.69
CA PRO A 25 -1.21 2.81 -12.69
C PRO A 25 0.15 2.40 -12.11
N VAL A 26 0.25 2.37 -10.79
CA VAL A 26 1.48 2.00 -10.08
C VAL A 26 1.50 0.51 -9.73
N SER A 27 2.69 -0.10 -9.81
CA SER A 27 2.87 -1.52 -9.47
C SER A 27 2.89 -1.76 -7.95
N LEU A 28 2.46 -2.95 -7.51
CA LEU A 28 2.54 -3.32 -6.09
C LEU A 28 3.99 -3.36 -5.56
N THR A 29 4.95 -3.75 -6.40
CA THR A 29 6.39 -3.71 -6.06
C THR A 29 6.85 -2.30 -5.72
N GLU A 30 6.42 -1.32 -6.51
CA GLU A 30 6.80 0.08 -6.26
C GLU A 30 6.15 0.64 -4.98
N ILE A 31 4.92 0.23 -4.65
CA ILE A 31 4.28 0.56 -3.37
C ILE A 31 5.00 -0.14 -2.20
N ALA A 32 5.44 -1.39 -2.38
CA ALA A 32 6.19 -2.13 -1.37
C ALA A 32 7.52 -1.43 -1.03
N ASP A 33 8.22 -0.96 -2.05
CA ASP A 33 9.51 -0.29 -1.91
C ASP A 33 9.39 1.11 -1.29
N SER A 34 8.35 1.89 -1.63
CA SER A 34 8.22 3.27 -1.16
C SER A 34 7.92 3.37 0.34
N ASP A 35 7.23 2.39 0.90
CA ASP A 35 6.78 2.41 2.29
C ASP A 35 7.30 1.20 3.10
N GLY A 36 8.22 0.40 2.55
CA GLY A 36 8.79 -0.77 3.24
C GLY A 36 7.73 -1.80 3.64
N LEU A 37 6.69 -1.94 2.83
CA LEU A 37 5.61 -2.90 3.04
C LEU A 37 6.01 -4.27 2.48
N PRO A 38 5.65 -5.39 3.12
CA PRO A 38 5.92 -6.71 2.54
C PRO A 38 5.13 -6.90 1.24
N LEU A 39 5.81 -7.11 0.11
CA LEU A 39 5.16 -7.30 -1.19
C LEU A 39 4.11 -8.42 -1.16
N ALA A 40 4.47 -9.58 -0.60
CA ALA A 40 3.56 -10.72 -0.46
C ALA A 40 2.29 -10.40 0.32
N TYR A 41 2.35 -9.42 1.23
CA TYR A 41 1.17 -8.95 1.95
C TYR A 41 0.26 -8.11 1.05
N LEU A 42 0.84 -7.22 0.23
CA LEU A 42 0.10 -6.41 -0.73
C LEU A 42 -0.60 -7.29 -1.79
N GLU A 43 0.09 -8.33 -2.27
CA GLU A 43 -0.48 -9.32 -3.20
C GLU A 43 -1.67 -10.07 -2.58
N HIS A 44 -1.68 -10.28 -1.26
CA HIS A 44 -2.81 -10.89 -0.56
C HIS A 44 -3.99 -9.94 -0.32
N LEU A 45 -3.75 -8.63 -0.37
CA LEU A 45 -4.76 -7.60 -0.16
C LEU A 45 -5.61 -7.34 -1.43
N ALA A 46 -5.00 -7.57 -2.60
CA ALA A 46 -5.53 -7.26 -3.93
C ALA A 46 -6.58 -8.27 -4.43
#